data_AF-A0A382F6G8-F1
#
_entry.id   AF-A0A382F6G8-F1
#
_cell.length_a   1.000
_cell.length_b   1.000
_cell.length_c   1.000
_cell.angle_alpha   90.00
_cell.angle_beta   90.00
_cell.angle_gamma   90.00
#
_symmetry.space_group_name_H-M   'P 1'
#
loop_
_entity.id
_entity.type
_entity.pdbx_description
1 polymer ?
#
loop_
_entity_poly.entity_id
_entity_poly.type
_entity_poly.pdbx_seq_one_letter_code
_entity_poly.pdbx_strand_id
1 'polypeptide(L)'
;MSREEQIKALQKDWQDNPRWSDVKRTYSAEDVVRLRGSVQPECTYAYRGAEKLWDLVNGTAKKGYVNCMGAITAGQAMQQAKAGIEAIYLSGWQVAADGNTSETMYPDQSLYAYDSVPTMVRRINNTFKRADEIQWAKGIESGDEGHIDYFLPIVADAEAGFGGVLNSFELMKNMISNGAAGAHFEDQLAAVKKCGHMGGKVLVPTQEAVQKLISARLAADVMGVPTVLLARTDAEAANLLTSDVDPYDASFITGKRTSEGFYIVKNGLEQSISRGVAYAPYADLVWCETGKPDLGFAREFAEAVLAENPNQLLAYNCSPSFNWKKNLNDTEIASFQEKIAEMGYKYQFITLAGIHNMWYNMFDLAYDYAKGEGMKHYVNKVQEPEFNAA
;
A
#
# COMPACT_ATOMS: atom_id res chain seq x y z
N MET A 1 -5.08 34.20 -2.53
CA MET A 1 -6.17 33.89 -3.46
C MET A 1 -7.50 33.95 -2.74
N SER A 2 -8.52 34.55 -3.35
CA SER A 2 -9.91 34.49 -2.87
C SER A 2 -10.46 33.06 -2.94
N ARG A 3 -11.59 32.81 -2.25
CA ARG A 3 -12.26 31.49 -2.31
C ARG A 3 -12.64 31.11 -3.75
N GLU A 4 -13.16 32.07 -4.52
CA GLU A 4 -13.55 31.85 -5.92
C GLU A 4 -12.35 31.54 -6.82
N GLU A 5 -11.22 32.22 -6.61
CA GLU A 5 -9.96 31.94 -7.32
C GLU A 5 -9.45 30.51 -7.03
N GLN A 6 -9.53 30.06 -5.76
CA GLN A 6 -9.14 28.70 -5.39
C GLN A 6 -10.04 27.63 -6.03
N ILE A 7 -11.35 27.87 -6.10
CA ILE A 7 -12.30 26.97 -6.74
C ILE A 7 -11.98 26.87 -8.23
N LYS A 8 -11.81 28.00 -8.93
CA LYS A 8 -11.47 28.04 -10.36
C LYS A 8 -10.13 27.35 -10.65
N ALA A 9 -9.13 27.58 -9.82
CA ALA A 9 -7.83 26.93 -9.97
C ALA A 9 -7.93 25.41 -9.83
N LEU A 10 -8.66 24.92 -8.83
CA LEU A 10 -8.86 23.48 -8.62
C LEU A 10 -9.69 22.83 -9.74
N GLN A 11 -10.75 23.49 -10.20
CA GLN A 11 -11.55 23.01 -11.34
C GLN A 11 -10.70 22.92 -12.60
N LYS A 12 -9.87 23.93 -12.85
CA LYS A 12 -8.95 23.96 -13.99
C LYS A 12 -7.92 22.83 -13.90
N ASP A 13 -7.30 22.61 -12.74
CA ASP A 13 -6.37 21.50 -12.54
C ASP A 13 -7.03 20.15 -12.82
N TRP A 14 -8.22 19.89 -12.27
CA TRP A 14 -8.94 18.63 -12.51
C TRP A 14 -9.34 18.42 -13.99
N GLN A 15 -9.57 19.50 -14.74
CA GLN A 15 -9.93 19.41 -16.16
C GLN A 15 -8.72 19.26 -17.08
N ASP A 16 -7.62 19.97 -16.79
CA ASP A 16 -6.50 20.10 -17.71
C ASP A 16 -5.32 19.16 -17.38
N ASN A 17 -5.21 18.71 -16.12
CA ASN A 17 -4.07 17.90 -15.68
C ASN A 17 -4.30 16.42 -15.99
N PRO A 18 -3.45 15.77 -16.82
CA PRO A 18 -3.64 14.38 -17.23
C PRO A 18 -3.60 13.39 -16.06
N ARG A 19 -3.03 13.78 -14.91
CA ARG A 19 -3.06 13.02 -13.65
C ARG A 19 -4.48 12.61 -13.22
N TRP A 20 -5.48 13.39 -13.61
CA TRP A 20 -6.87 13.22 -13.16
C TRP A 20 -7.82 12.66 -14.22
N SER A 21 -7.33 12.33 -15.41
CA SER A 21 -8.16 12.00 -16.60
C SER A 21 -9.22 10.92 -16.34
N ASP A 22 -8.86 9.90 -15.55
CA ASP A 22 -9.73 8.75 -15.25
C ASP A 22 -10.27 8.76 -13.81
N VAL A 23 -10.05 9.84 -13.06
CA VAL A 23 -10.43 9.94 -11.63
C VAL A 23 -11.81 10.57 -11.48
N LYS A 24 -12.78 9.75 -11.05
CA LYS A 24 -14.13 10.20 -10.71
C LYS A 24 -14.20 10.77 -9.29
N ARG A 25 -14.75 11.98 -9.19
CA ARG A 25 -15.12 12.64 -7.92
C ARG A 25 -16.63 12.78 -7.83
N THR A 26 -17.20 12.48 -6.66
CA THR A 26 -18.64 12.63 -6.39
C THR A 26 -18.96 13.92 -5.63
N TYR A 27 -18.02 14.87 -5.63
CA TYR A 27 -18.11 16.17 -4.97
C TYR A 27 -17.49 17.24 -5.86
N SER A 28 -17.81 18.49 -5.58
CA SER A 28 -17.33 19.63 -6.35
C SER A 28 -16.02 20.21 -5.81
N ALA A 29 -15.31 20.99 -6.62
CA ALA A 29 -14.19 21.81 -6.15
C ALA A 29 -14.60 22.83 -5.07
N GLU A 30 -15.86 23.29 -5.11
CA GLU A 30 -16.42 24.17 -4.07
C GLU A 30 -16.48 23.47 -2.72
N ASP A 31 -16.89 22.19 -2.70
CA ASP A 31 -16.89 21.37 -1.48
C ASP A 31 -15.50 21.20 -0.90
N VAL A 32 -14.50 20.96 -1.76
CA VAL A 32 -13.11 20.87 -1.33
C VAL A 32 -12.66 22.18 -0.68
N VAL A 33 -12.82 23.32 -1.37
CA VAL A 33 -12.38 24.62 -0.85
C VAL A 33 -13.16 25.02 0.42
N ARG A 34 -14.43 24.62 0.53
CA ARG A 34 -15.23 24.80 1.76
C ARG A 34 -14.59 24.12 2.97
N LEU A 35 -13.88 23.02 2.78
CA LEU A 35 -13.26 22.21 3.84
C LEU A 35 -11.76 22.52 4.07
N ARG A 36 -11.14 23.35 3.23
CA ARG A 36 -9.69 23.65 3.27
C ARG A 36 -9.20 24.49 4.46
N GLY A 37 -10.09 25.24 5.10
CA GLY A 37 -9.70 26.34 5.98
C GLY A 37 -9.07 27.51 5.23
N SER A 38 -8.69 28.57 5.93
CA SER A 38 -8.13 29.79 5.31
C SER A 38 -6.62 29.72 5.05
N VAL A 39 -5.92 28.75 5.64
CA VAL A 39 -4.47 28.55 5.53
C VAL A 39 -4.22 27.08 5.22
N GLN A 40 -3.39 26.81 4.21
CA GLN A 40 -3.04 25.46 3.78
C GLN A 40 -1.57 25.20 4.15
N PRO A 41 -1.28 24.39 5.18
CA PRO A 41 0.08 23.96 5.48
C PRO A 41 0.62 23.09 4.35
N GLU A 42 1.83 23.39 3.88
CA GLU A 42 2.48 22.61 2.83
C GLU A 42 2.92 21.23 3.36
N CYS A 43 2.68 20.18 2.56
CA CYS A 43 3.05 18.81 2.87
C CYS A 43 4.14 18.33 1.91
N THR A 44 5.33 18.96 1.98
CA THR A 44 6.41 18.81 0.98
C THR A 44 6.79 17.36 0.67
N TYR A 45 6.95 16.50 1.68
CA TYR A 45 7.33 15.10 1.48
C TYR A 45 6.23 14.29 0.79
N ALA A 46 4.96 14.50 1.16
CA ALA A 46 3.85 13.82 0.53
C ALA A 46 3.65 14.29 -0.92
N TYR A 47 3.75 15.60 -1.17
CA TYR A 47 3.60 16.17 -2.51
C TYR A 47 4.67 15.63 -3.47
N ARG A 48 5.96 15.81 -3.13
CA ARG A 48 7.08 15.34 -3.97
C ARG A 48 7.10 13.82 -4.09
N GLY A 49 6.78 13.11 -3.01
CA GLY A 49 6.67 11.66 -3.01
C GLY A 49 5.55 11.17 -3.94
N ALA A 50 4.38 11.80 -3.90
CA ALA A 50 3.24 11.44 -4.75
C ALA A 50 3.54 11.68 -6.24
N GLU A 51 4.16 12.81 -6.59
CA GLU A 51 4.60 13.07 -7.97
C GLU A 51 5.62 12.03 -8.44
N LYS A 52 6.66 11.78 -7.63
CA LYS A 52 7.68 10.76 -7.94
C LYS A 52 7.08 9.36 -8.08
N LEU A 53 6.16 8.98 -7.20
CA LEU A 53 5.48 7.68 -7.29
C LEU A 53 4.66 7.58 -8.56
N TRP A 54 3.92 8.63 -8.89
CA TRP A 54 3.11 8.69 -10.10
C TRP A 54 3.97 8.53 -11.36
N ASP A 55 5.11 9.22 -11.44
CA ASP A 55 6.05 9.09 -12.55
C ASP A 55 6.61 7.66 -12.65
N LEU A 56 6.99 7.07 -11.51
CA LEU A 56 7.55 5.72 -11.47
C LEU A 56 6.57 4.67 -12.02
N VAL A 57 5.31 4.71 -11.56
CA VAL A 57 4.28 3.76 -12.03
C VAL A 57 3.79 4.03 -13.46
N ASN A 58 4.08 5.22 -14.01
CA ASN A 58 3.79 5.60 -15.39
C ASN A 58 5.00 5.55 -16.34
N GLY A 59 6.11 4.92 -15.92
CA GLY A 59 7.16 4.48 -16.84
C GLY A 59 8.57 5.00 -16.57
N THR A 60 8.81 5.81 -15.53
CA THR A 60 10.18 6.22 -15.17
C THR A 60 10.92 5.21 -14.30
N ALA A 61 10.24 4.18 -13.79
CA ALA A 61 10.89 3.11 -13.03
C ALA A 61 11.92 2.35 -13.87
N LYS A 62 13.09 2.05 -13.28
CA LYS A 62 14.25 1.44 -13.97
C LYS A 62 13.93 0.15 -14.71
N LYS A 63 12.94 -0.60 -14.24
CA LYS A 63 12.55 -1.92 -14.76
C LYS A 63 11.24 -1.89 -15.56
N GLY A 64 10.63 -0.72 -15.74
CA GLY A 64 9.27 -0.58 -16.30
C GLY A 64 8.14 -0.94 -15.32
N TYR A 65 8.48 -1.24 -14.06
CA TYR A 65 7.60 -1.43 -12.92
C TYR A 65 8.34 -1.12 -11.62
N VAL A 66 7.58 -0.81 -10.57
CA VAL A 66 8.09 -0.58 -9.22
C VAL A 66 7.90 -1.86 -8.42
N ASN A 67 8.98 -2.42 -7.89
CA ASN A 67 8.93 -3.49 -6.90
C ASN A 67 9.48 -3.02 -5.55
N CYS A 68 8.75 -3.33 -4.47
CA CYS A 68 9.07 -2.87 -3.13
C CYS A 68 9.06 -4.03 -2.13
N MET A 69 9.54 -3.73 -0.92
CA MET A 69 9.52 -4.65 0.21
C MET A 69 9.05 -3.91 1.46
N GLY A 70 8.23 -4.58 2.28
CA GLY A 70 7.77 -4.03 3.53
C GLY A 70 8.94 -3.61 4.42
N ALA A 71 8.95 -2.36 4.89
CA ALA A 71 9.89 -1.87 5.90
C ALA A 71 9.18 -1.74 7.25
N ILE A 72 9.73 -2.35 8.30
CA ILE A 72 9.19 -2.25 9.68
C ILE A 72 10.00 -1.27 10.55
N THR A 73 11.16 -0.82 10.06
CA THR A 73 11.94 0.24 10.69
C THR A 73 12.41 1.27 9.67
N ALA A 74 12.69 2.48 10.13
CA ALA A 74 13.25 3.52 9.28
C ALA A 74 14.67 3.21 8.77
N GLY A 75 15.45 2.44 9.55
CA GLY A 75 16.76 1.93 9.13
C GLY A 75 16.65 0.96 7.95
N GLN A 76 15.67 0.05 7.97
CA GLN A 76 15.41 -0.83 6.83
C GLN A 76 15.07 -0.05 5.57
N ALA A 77 14.20 0.96 5.66
CA ALA A 77 13.85 1.80 4.51
C ALA A 77 15.09 2.53 3.94
N MET A 78 15.96 3.06 4.80
CA MET A 78 17.21 3.70 4.38
C MET A 78 18.17 2.73 3.69
N GLN A 79 18.28 1.49 4.18
CA GLN A 79 19.07 0.45 3.52
C GLN A 79 18.45 0.01 2.19
N GLN A 80 17.12 -0.04 2.07
CA GLN A 80 16.45 -0.28 0.79
C GLN A 80 16.78 0.82 -0.24
N ALA A 81 16.81 2.09 0.17
CA ALA A 81 17.24 3.20 -0.70
C ALA A 81 18.70 3.05 -1.15
N LYS A 82 19.61 2.71 -0.23
CA LYS A 82 21.01 2.40 -0.56
C LYS A 82 21.14 1.24 -1.56
N ALA A 83 20.30 0.22 -1.43
CA ALA A 83 20.26 -0.94 -2.31
C ALA A 83 19.61 -0.66 -3.68
N GLY A 84 19.07 0.54 -3.90
CA GLY A 84 18.50 0.96 -5.18
C GLY A 84 17.01 0.64 -5.39
N ILE A 85 16.28 0.27 -4.33
CA ILE A 85 14.80 0.21 -4.34
C ILE A 85 14.24 1.61 -4.62
N GLU A 86 13.16 1.67 -5.41
CA GLU A 86 12.64 2.93 -5.96
C GLU A 86 11.43 3.48 -5.16
N ALA A 87 10.82 2.65 -4.31
CA ALA A 87 9.72 3.03 -3.42
C ALA A 87 9.65 2.11 -2.18
N ILE A 88 9.11 2.62 -1.08
CA ILE A 88 8.92 1.85 0.15
C ILE A 88 7.47 1.40 0.26
N TYR A 89 7.27 0.12 0.62
CA TYR A 89 5.99 -0.36 1.09
C TYR A 89 5.99 -0.37 2.63
N LEU A 90 4.95 0.19 3.25
CA LEU A 90 4.77 0.19 4.69
C LEU A 90 3.53 -0.62 5.06
N SER A 91 3.77 -1.84 5.52
CA SER A 91 2.73 -2.83 5.85
C SER A 91 2.07 -2.58 7.20
N GLY A 92 0.73 -2.59 7.23
CA GLY A 92 -0.08 -2.55 8.45
C GLY A 92 0.13 -3.78 9.32
N TRP A 93 0.21 -4.97 8.70
CA TRP A 93 0.57 -6.23 9.37
C TRP A 93 1.89 -6.13 10.14
N GLN A 94 2.95 -5.59 9.51
CA GLN A 94 4.24 -5.42 10.18
C GLN A 94 4.14 -4.44 11.34
N VAL A 95 3.44 -3.31 11.16
CA VAL A 95 3.20 -2.35 12.24
C VAL A 95 2.43 -2.99 13.40
N ALA A 96 1.39 -3.79 13.12
CA ALA A 96 0.66 -4.55 14.12
C ALA A 96 1.58 -5.48 14.93
N ALA A 97 2.48 -6.19 14.24
CA ALA A 97 3.38 -7.14 14.87
C ALA A 97 4.46 -6.46 15.75
N ASP A 98 5.14 -5.42 15.27
CA ASP A 98 6.39 -4.96 15.90
C ASP A 98 6.73 -3.48 15.62
N GLY A 99 5.73 -2.63 15.33
CA GLY A 99 5.96 -1.22 14.98
C GLY A 99 4.88 -0.23 15.39
N ASN A 100 3.91 -0.65 16.21
CA ASN A 100 2.74 0.18 16.56
C ASN A 100 2.96 1.04 17.81
N THR A 101 2.11 2.06 17.95
CA THR A 101 2.12 3.02 19.07
C THR A 101 1.50 2.47 20.35
N SER A 102 0.84 1.30 20.30
CA SER A 102 0.35 0.59 21.48
C SER A 102 1.42 -0.29 22.15
N GLU A 103 2.64 -0.33 21.60
CA GLU A 103 3.80 -1.05 22.17
C GLU A 103 3.51 -2.53 22.45
N THR A 104 2.66 -3.14 21.63
CA THR A 104 2.16 -4.51 21.83
C THR A 104 2.20 -5.28 20.52
N MET A 105 2.64 -6.54 20.56
CA MET A 105 2.59 -7.41 19.38
C MET A 105 1.14 -7.88 19.13
N TYR A 106 0.61 -7.57 17.95
CA TYR A 106 -0.74 -7.94 17.54
C TYR A 106 -0.75 -8.81 16.27
N PRO A 107 -1.81 -9.63 16.09
CA PRO A 107 -2.17 -10.13 14.77
C PRO A 107 -2.75 -9.01 13.89
N ASP A 108 -2.82 -9.29 12.60
CA ASP A 108 -3.39 -8.40 11.59
C ASP A 108 -4.93 -8.42 11.58
N GLN A 109 -5.50 -7.62 12.49
CA GLN A 109 -6.94 -7.41 12.70
C GLN A 109 -7.26 -5.94 13.03
N SER A 110 -6.39 -5.01 12.60
CA SER A 110 -6.50 -3.57 12.86
C SER A 110 -6.72 -3.21 14.36
N LEU A 111 -6.06 -3.95 15.27
CA LEU A 111 -6.18 -3.76 16.74
C LEU A 111 -5.37 -2.56 17.26
N TYR A 112 -4.32 -2.17 16.55
CA TYR A 112 -3.42 -1.10 16.94
C TYR A 112 -4.07 0.27 16.75
N ALA A 113 -3.55 1.31 17.42
CA ALA A 113 -4.09 2.66 17.28
C ALA A 113 -3.88 3.22 15.86
N TYR A 114 -4.89 3.88 15.30
CA TYR A 114 -4.92 4.35 13.90
C TYR A 114 -3.74 5.27 13.50
N ASP A 115 -3.03 5.86 14.46
CA ASP A 115 -1.87 6.73 14.24
C ASP A 115 -0.54 5.96 14.09
N SER A 116 -0.55 4.63 14.27
CA SER A 116 0.65 3.80 14.23
C SER A 116 1.36 3.83 12.88
N VAL A 117 0.64 3.55 11.78
CA VAL A 117 1.22 3.57 10.43
C VAL A 117 1.68 4.98 10.06
N PRO A 118 0.87 6.07 10.22
CA PRO A 118 1.35 7.44 10.02
C PRO A 118 2.61 7.80 10.82
N THR A 119 2.73 7.31 12.07
CA THR A 119 3.93 7.51 12.88
C THR A 119 5.14 6.80 12.29
N MET A 120 4.98 5.61 11.71
CA MET A 120 6.07 4.93 11.01
C MET A 120 6.45 5.62 9.69
N VAL A 121 5.48 6.15 8.93
CA VAL A 121 5.76 7.02 7.75
C VAL A 121 6.67 8.18 8.15
N ARG A 122 6.33 8.89 9.25
CA ARG A 122 7.15 9.99 9.78
C ARG A 122 8.56 9.53 10.15
N ARG A 123 8.69 8.38 10.82
CA ARG A 123 10.00 7.82 11.19
C ARG A 123 10.87 7.57 9.96
N ILE A 124 10.32 6.95 8.91
CA ILE A 124 11.03 6.69 7.65
C ILE A 124 11.48 8.00 7.01
N ASN A 125 10.58 8.97 6.83
CA ASN A 125 10.92 10.26 6.24
C ASN A 125 11.98 11.03 7.04
N ASN A 126 11.96 10.97 8.37
CA ASN A 126 13.00 11.58 9.21
C ASN A 126 14.37 10.92 9.01
N THR A 127 14.42 9.60 8.83
CA THR A 127 15.67 8.90 8.53
C THR A 127 16.17 9.21 7.12
N PHE A 128 15.29 9.27 6.12
CA PHE A 128 15.65 9.74 4.77
C PHE A 128 16.23 11.15 4.79
N LYS A 129 15.56 12.07 5.49
CA LYS A 129 16.07 13.43 5.69
C LYS A 129 17.46 13.43 6.31
N ARG A 130 17.70 12.64 7.37
CA ARG A 130 19.02 12.59 8.01
C ARG A 130 20.09 12.04 7.06
N ALA A 131 19.77 11.01 6.29
CA ALA A 131 20.70 10.42 5.32
C ALA A 131 21.04 11.40 4.19
N ASP A 132 20.05 12.12 3.69
CA ASP A 132 20.20 13.20 2.72
C ASP A 132 21.04 14.36 3.27
N GLU A 133 20.77 14.84 4.48
CA GLU A 133 21.58 15.88 5.15
C GLU A 133 23.06 15.48 5.29
N ILE A 134 23.34 14.20 5.56
CA ILE A 134 24.72 13.67 5.63
C ILE A 134 25.37 13.66 4.24
N GLN A 135 24.63 13.26 3.21
CA GLN A 135 25.10 13.26 1.83
C GLN A 135 25.40 14.68 1.34
N TRP A 136 24.45 15.59 1.56
CA TRP A 136 24.56 17.01 1.21
C TRP A 136 25.73 17.69 1.92
N ALA A 137 25.95 17.40 3.21
CA ALA A 137 27.09 17.95 3.95
C ALA A 137 28.46 17.50 3.43
N LYS A 138 28.52 16.38 2.68
CA LYS A 138 29.74 15.90 2.01
C LYS A 138 29.92 16.50 0.60
N GLY A 139 28.98 17.32 0.13
CA GLY A 139 29.00 17.88 -1.22
C GLY A 139 28.77 16.85 -2.32
N ILE A 140 28.09 15.73 -2.01
CA ILE A 140 27.72 14.72 -3.01
C ILE A 140 26.39 15.16 -3.64
N GLU A 141 26.43 15.50 -4.92
CA GLU A 141 25.31 16.02 -5.69
C GLU A 141 24.70 14.96 -6.60
N SER A 142 23.53 15.27 -7.17
CA SER A 142 22.87 14.39 -8.14
C SER A 142 23.73 14.22 -9.39
N GLY A 143 24.16 12.98 -9.63
CA GLY A 143 25.02 12.62 -10.77
C GLY A 143 26.42 12.19 -10.33
N ASP A 144 26.82 12.47 -9.09
CA ASP A 144 28.09 12.02 -8.54
C ASP A 144 28.08 10.52 -8.25
N GLU A 145 29.26 9.91 -8.30
CA GLU A 145 29.46 8.55 -7.83
C GLU A 145 29.11 8.44 -6.33
N GLY A 146 28.25 7.50 -5.98
CA GLY A 146 27.79 7.31 -4.61
C GLY A 146 26.59 8.18 -4.20
N HIS A 147 26.05 9.02 -5.09
CA HIS A 147 24.80 9.73 -4.84
C HIS A 147 23.61 8.76 -4.71
N ILE A 148 22.81 8.95 -3.66
CA ILE A 148 21.56 8.22 -3.42
C ILE A 148 20.44 9.23 -3.25
N ASP A 149 19.36 9.04 -4.01
CA ASP A 149 18.09 9.72 -3.75
C ASP A 149 17.36 9.02 -2.60
N TYR A 150 17.55 9.53 -1.38
CA TYR A 150 16.96 8.94 -0.17
C TYR A 150 15.46 9.16 -0.05
N PHE A 151 14.88 10.19 -0.67
CA PHE A 151 13.46 10.49 -0.55
C PHE A 151 12.64 9.60 -1.48
N LEU A 152 12.60 8.31 -1.14
CA LEU A 152 11.75 7.34 -1.82
C LEU A 152 10.28 7.57 -1.47
N PRO A 153 9.35 7.45 -2.44
CA PRO A 153 7.93 7.48 -2.15
C PRO A 153 7.53 6.31 -1.24
N ILE A 154 6.70 6.61 -0.24
CA ILE A 154 6.18 5.62 0.71
C ILE A 154 4.71 5.35 0.38
N VAL A 155 4.37 4.09 0.11
CA VAL A 155 2.98 3.61 0.01
C VAL A 155 2.63 2.93 1.33
N ALA A 156 1.63 3.47 2.02
CA ALA A 156 1.27 3.07 3.37
C ALA A 156 -0.07 2.32 3.42
N ASP A 157 -0.13 1.33 4.30
CA ASP A 157 -1.35 0.57 4.60
C ASP A 157 -2.32 1.40 5.45
N ALA A 158 -3.52 1.65 4.92
CA ALA A 158 -4.58 2.36 5.64
C ALA A 158 -5.68 1.41 6.15
N GLU A 159 -5.47 0.10 6.08
CA GLU A 159 -6.44 -0.94 6.45
C GLU A 159 -7.78 -0.66 5.75
N ALA A 160 -8.91 -0.88 6.43
CA ALA A 160 -10.22 -0.40 6.00
C ALA A 160 -10.57 1.00 6.57
N GLY A 161 -9.57 1.78 7.00
CA GLY A 161 -9.76 3.14 7.51
C GLY A 161 -10.26 3.27 8.96
N PHE A 162 -10.11 2.24 9.80
CA PHE A 162 -10.35 2.26 11.25
C PHE A 162 -11.75 2.76 11.69
N GLY A 163 -12.77 2.58 10.86
CA GLY A 163 -14.14 2.98 11.20
C GLY A 163 -14.97 3.35 9.97
N GLY A 164 -15.69 4.46 10.05
CA GLY A 164 -16.50 5.00 8.96
C GLY A 164 -15.72 5.97 8.06
N VAL A 165 -16.44 6.68 7.18
CA VAL A 165 -15.82 7.62 6.23
C VAL A 165 -15.03 8.74 6.90
N LEU A 166 -15.47 9.26 8.04
CA LEU A 166 -14.71 10.31 8.75
C LEU A 166 -13.38 9.80 9.31
N ASN A 167 -13.33 8.53 9.73
CA ASN A 167 -12.09 7.89 10.16
C ASN A 167 -11.13 7.73 8.96
N SER A 168 -11.64 7.31 7.79
CA SER A 168 -10.85 7.23 6.56
C SER A 168 -10.31 8.59 6.10
N PHE A 169 -11.13 9.64 6.19
CA PHE A 169 -10.74 11.01 5.90
C PHE A 169 -9.58 11.49 6.80
N GLU A 170 -9.72 11.33 8.12
CA GLU A 170 -8.68 11.75 9.07
C GLU A 170 -7.42 10.88 8.98
N LEU A 171 -7.55 9.58 8.74
CA LEU A 171 -6.41 8.71 8.51
C LEU A 171 -5.61 9.13 7.27
N MET A 172 -6.30 9.39 6.16
CA MET A 172 -5.63 9.84 4.93
C MET A 172 -4.93 11.19 5.15
N LYS A 173 -5.56 12.13 5.86
CA LYS A 173 -4.90 13.39 6.25
C LYS A 173 -3.65 13.14 7.09
N ASN A 174 -3.71 12.20 8.03
CA ASN A 174 -2.58 11.85 8.89
C ASN A 174 -1.44 11.20 8.08
N MET A 175 -1.76 10.32 7.12
CA MET A 175 -0.77 9.76 6.19
C MET A 175 -0.05 10.86 5.40
N ILE A 176 -0.80 11.78 4.79
CA ILE A 176 -0.26 12.89 4.00
C ILE A 176 0.58 13.83 4.87
N SER A 177 0.09 14.21 6.05
CA SER A 177 0.80 15.11 6.97
C SER A 177 2.15 14.54 7.41
N ASN A 178 2.30 13.21 7.44
CA ASN A 178 3.54 12.53 7.78
C ASN A 178 4.41 12.16 6.56
N GLY A 179 3.96 12.50 5.34
CA GLY A 179 4.75 12.38 4.12
C GLY A 179 4.55 11.08 3.32
N ALA A 180 3.38 10.45 3.41
CA ALA A 180 3.05 9.32 2.53
C ALA A 180 2.84 9.80 1.09
N ALA A 181 3.41 9.06 0.14
CA ALA A 181 3.24 9.31 -1.30
C ALA A 181 1.97 8.64 -1.85
N GLY A 182 1.60 7.51 -1.24
CA GLY A 182 0.37 6.79 -1.55
C GLY A 182 -0.17 6.06 -0.34
N ALA A 183 -1.44 5.67 -0.41
CA ALA A 183 -2.10 4.87 0.61
C ALA A 183 -3.08 3.88 -0.03
N HIS A 184 -3.22 2.70 0.58
CA HIS A 184 -4.20 1.70 0.13
C HIS A 184 -5.29 1.48 1.17
N PHE A 185 -6.54 1.37 0.71
CA PHE A 185 -7.70 1.02 1.53
C PHE A 185 -8.30 -0.30 1.03
N GLU A 186 -8.73 -1.16 1.95
CA GLU A 186 -9.33 -2.45 1.63
C GLU A 186 -10.83 -2.52 1.96
N ASP A 187 -11.52 -3.49 1.36
CA ASP A 187 -12.97 -3.69 1.45
C ASP A 187 -13.40 -4.76 2.47
N GLN A 188 -12.48 -5.24 3.31
CA GLN A 188 -12.82 -6.12 4.44
C GLN A 188 -13.08 -5.34 5.73
N LEU A 189 -13.89 -5.92 6.62
CA LEU A 189 -14.06 -5.46 7.99
C LEU A 189 -13.23 -6.33 8.94
N ALA A 190 -11.96 -5.98 9.12
CA ALA A 190 -11.00 -6.73 9.94
C ALA A 190 -11.47 -6.94 11.40
N ALA A 191 -12.20 -5.96 11.96
CA ALA A 191 -12.74 -6.00 13.32
C ALA A 191 -13.72 -7.15 13.59
N VAL A 192 -14.31 -7.74 12.54
CA VAL A 192 -15.23 -8.89 12.65
C VAL A 192 -14.69 -10.15 11.96
N LYS A 193 -13.40 -10.15 11.62
CA LYS A 193 -12.72 -11.32 11.03
C LYS A 193 -12.86 -12.50 11.97
N LYS A 194 -13.45 -13.59 11.49
CA LYS A 194 -13.64 -14.80 12.29
C LYS A 194 -12.31 -15.53 12.47
N CYS A 195 -11.94 -15.81 13.72
CA CYS A 195 -10.80 -16.66 14.05
C CYS A 195 -11.22 -18.14 14.03
N GLY A 196 -10.47 -19.00 13.32
CA GLY A 196 -10.66 -20.46 13.31
C GLY A 196 -10.97 -21.06 11.93
N HIS A 197 -10.97 -22.40 11.85
CA HIS A 197 -11.10 -23.21 10.62
C HIS A 197 -12.38 -22.97 9.79
N MET A 198 -13.37 -22.23 10.31
CA MET A 198 -14.62 -21.85 9.61
C MET A 198 -14.79 -20.33 9.46
N GLY A 199 -13.78 -19.54 9.81
CA GLY A 199 -13.85 -18.09 9.85
C GLY A 199 -13.15 -17.43 8.68
N GLY A 200 -13.90 -16.98 7.68
CA GLY A 200 -13.36 -16.23 6.55
C GLY A 200 -13.28 -14.72 6.81
N LYS A 201 -12.60 -14.01 5.89
CA LYS A 201 -12.66 -12.55 5.79
C LYS A 201 -14.10 -12.12 5.50
N VAL A 202 -14.50 -10.95 6.00
CA VAL A 202 -15.86 -10.41 5.83
C VAL A 202 -15.77 -9.11 5.04
N LEU A 203 -16.41 -9.05 3.88
CA LEU A 203 -16.48 -7.85 3.04
C LEU A 203 -17.54 -6.87 3.55
N VAL A 204 -17.33 -5.59 3.25
CA VAL A 204 -18.40 -4.58 3.26
C VAL A 204 -19.10 -4.51 1.88
N PRO A 205 -20.33 -3.98 1.78
CA PRO A 205 -20.98 -3.72 0.50
C PRO A 205 -20.09 -2.86 -0.41
N THR A 206 -20.17 -3.06 -1.73
CA THR A 206 -19.35 -2.34 -2.71
C THR A 206 -19.44 -0.82 -2.51
N GLN A 207 -20.65 -0.30 -2.30
CA GLN A 207 -20.89 1.12 -2.04
C GLN A 207 -20.14 1.65 -0.81
N GLU A 208 -19.98 0.86 0.25
CA GLU A 208 -19.27 1.30 1.46
C GLU A 208 -17.76 1.43 1.21
N ALA A 209 -17.16 0.48 0.50
CA ALA A 209 -15.76 0.54 0.09
C ALA A 209 -15.51 1.76 -0.83
N VAL A 210 -16.39 1.98 -1.81
CA VAL A 210 -16.34 3.17 -2.69
C VAL A 210 -16.44 4.47 -1.90
N GLN A 211 -17.31 4.57 -0.89
CA GLN A 211 -17.40 5.76 -0.05
C GLN A 211 -16.09 6.05 0.71
N LYS A 212 -15.33 5.02 1.10
CA LYS A 212 -14.01 5.22 1.73
C LYS A 212 -12.95 5.70 0.75
N LEU A 213 -12.94 5.20 -0.48
CA LEU A 213 -12.06 5.70 -1.54
C LEU A 213 -12.36 7.18 -1.85
N ILE A 214 -13.64 7.54 -2.00
CA ILE A 214 -14.10 8.92 -2.19
C ILE A 214 -13.64 9.80 -1.02
N SER A 215 -13.80 9.32 0.21
CA SER A 215 -13.38 10.02 1.43
C SER A 215 -11.86 10.25 1.50
N ALA A 216 -11.06 9.24 1.16
CA ALA A 216 -9.61 9.36 1.07
C ALA A 216 -9.19 10.35 -0.02
N ARG A 217 -9.82 10.33 -1.20
CA ARG A 217 -9.56 11.32 -2.25
C ARG A 217 -9.93 12.73 -1.79
N LEU A 218 -11.05 12.89 -1.09
CA LEU A 218 -11.48 14.19 -0.57
C LEU A 218 -10.46 14.75 0.42
N ALA A 219 -9.90 13.91 1.29
CA ALA A 219 -8.81 14.29 2.19
C ALA A 219 -7.58 14.79 1.40
N ALA A 220 -7.17 14.07 0.36
CA ALA A 220 -6.05 14.46 -0.50
C ALA A 220 -6.30 15.80 -1.22
N ASP A 221 -7.48 15.99 -1.81
CA ASP A 221 -7.85 17.24 -2.50
C ASP A 221 -7.94 18.44 -1.53
N VAL A 222 -8.44 18.21 -0.31
CA VAL A 222 -8.47 19.22 0.77
C VAL A 222 -7.06 19.61 1.18
N MET A 223 -6.15 18.64 1.28
CA MET A 223 -4.74 18.92 1.60
C MET A 223 -3.94 19.45 0.40
N GLY A 224 -4.50 19.42 -0.81
CA GLY A 224 -3.82 19.89 -2.03
C GLY A 224 -2.64 19.00 -2.42
N VAL A 225 -2.70 17.70 -2.15
CA VAL A 225 -1.62 16.74 -2.43
C VAL A 225 -2.12 15.66 -3.39
N PRO A 226 -1.43 15.40 -4.52
CA PRO A 226 -1.86 14.43 -5.53
C PRO A 226 -1.59 12.95 -5.15
N THR A 227 -1.78 12.63 -3.87
CA THR A 227 -1.49 11.33 -3.25
C THR A 227 -2.05 10.18 -4.07
N VAL A 228 -1.23 9.16 -4.29
CA VAL A 228 -1.62 7.96 -5.05
C VAL A 228 -2.52 7.08 -4.19
N LEU A 229 -3.77 6.88 -4.61
CA LEU A 229 -4.77 6.10 -3.88
C LEU A 229 -4.91 4.72 -4.49
N LEU A 230 -4.78 3.67 -3.67
CA LEU A 230 -4.92 2.29 -4.11
C LEU A 230 -6.19 1.68 -3.49
N ALA A 231 -6.97 0.98 -4.31
CA ALA A 231 -8.11 0.21 -3.86
C ALA A 231 -7.75 -1.27 -3.81
N ARG A 232 -7.77 -1.86 -2.61
CA ARG A 232 -7.59 -3.29 -2.40
C ARG A 232 -8.94 -3.98 -2.28
N THR A 233 -9.08 -5.12 -2.94
CA THR A 233 -10.16 -6.07 -2.67
C THR A 233 -9.64 -7.38 -2.09
N ASP A 234 -10.35 -7.90 -1.10
CA ASP A 234 -10.12 -9.21 -0.48
C ASP A 234 -11.11 -10.29 -0.96
N ALA A 235 -11.90 -9.99 -2.01
CA ALA A 235 -12.97 -10.85 -2.50
C ALA A 235 -12.54 -12.21 -3.10
N GLU A 236 -11.24 -12.42 -3.34
CA GLU A 236 -10.71 -13.71 -3.77
C GLU A 236 -10.97 -14.79 -2.71
N ALA A 237 -10.70 -14.47 -1.44
CA ALA A 237 -10.81 -15.40 -0.32
C ALA A 237 -11.96 -15.09 0.65
N ALA A 238 -12.53 -13.87 0.61
CA ALA A 238 -13.58 -13.46 1.53
C ALA A 238 -14.94 -14.06 1.17
N ASN A 239 -15.39 -15.05 1.96
CA ASN A 239 -16.64 -15.77 1.74
C ASN A 239 -17.84 -15.24 2.54
N LEU A 240 -17.69 -14.08 3.17
CA LEU A 240 -18.73 -13.41 3.94
C LEU A 240 -18.90 -11.94 3.50
N LEU A 241 -20.12 -11.43 3.57
CA LEU A 241 -20.49 -10.04 3.29
C LEU A 241 -21.39 -9.53 4.42
N THR A 242 -21.13 -8.32 4.91
CA THR A 242 -21.87 -7.77 6.06
C THR A 242 -23.35 -7.52 5.77
N SER A 243 -23.70 -7.04 4.56
CA SER A 243 -25.07 -6.67 4.17
C SER A 243 -25.31 -6.88 2.67
N ASP A 244 -26.56 -7.16 2.30
CA ASP A 244 -27.07 -7.28 0.93
C ASP A 244 -27.67 -5.97 0.38
N VAL A 245 -27.42 -4.84 1.04
CA VAL A 245 -28.01 -3.53 0.71
C VAL A 245 -27.59 -3.02 -0.68
N ASP A 246 -26.42 -3.43 -1.18
CA ASP A 246 -25.93 -3.02 -2.49
C ASP A 246 -26.32 -4.06 -3.57
N PRO A 247 -27.19 -3.71 -4.53
CA PRO A 247 -27.57 -4.62 -5.60
C PRO A 247 -26.39 -5.08 -6.46
N TYR A 248 -25.27 -4.34 -6.47
CA TYR A 248 -24.06 -4.70 -7.21
C TYR A 248 -23.44 -6.02 -6.69
N ASP A 249 -23.67 -6.34 -5.41
CA ASP A 249 -23.17 -7.57 -4.77
C ASP A 249 -24.12 -8.77 -4.92
N ALA A 250 -25.34 -8.55 -5.43
CA ALA A 250 -26.44 -9.53 -5.33
C ALA A 250 -26.14 -10.86 -6.03
N SER A 251 -25.42 -10.87 -7.14
CA SER A 251 -25.09 -12.08 -7.91
C SER A 251 -24.17 -13.06 -7.14
N PHE A 252 -23.44 -12.56 -6.14
CA PHE A 252 -22.51 -13.36 -5.33
C PHE A 252 -23.17 -13.94 -4.07
N ILE A 253 -24.32 -13.41 -3.64
CA ILE A 253 -24.99 -13.82 -2.41
C ILE A 253 -25.64 -15.20 -2.59
N THR A 254 -25.34 -16.13 -1.70
CA THR A 254 -25.82 -17.53 -1.79
C THR A 254 -27.21 -17.76 -1.17
N GLY A 255 -27.77 -16.76 -0.49
CA GLY A 255 -29.02 -16.85 0.27
C GLY A 255 -28.87 -17.44 1.69
N LYS A 256 -27.67 -17.86 2.08
CA LYS A 256 -27.38 -18.34 3.45
C LYS A 256 -26.79 -17.23 4.32
N ARG A 257 -27.02 -17.32 5.64
CA ARG A 257 -26.49 -16.37 6.62
C ARG A 257 -25.78 -17.07 7.78
N THR A 258 -24.86 -16.36 8.43
CA THR A 258 -24.21 -16.78 9.68
C THR A 258 -25.02 -16.38 10.91
N SER A 259 -24.62 -16.85 12.09
CA SER A 259 -25.22 -16.48 13.38
C SER A 259 -25.14 -14.99 13.70
N GLU A 260 -24.09 -14.30 13.24
CA GLU A 260 -23.90 -12.86 13.39
C GLU A 260 -24.73 -12.06 12.37
N GLY A 261 -25.37 -12.73 11.41
CA GLY A 261 -26.18 -12.12 10.37
C GLY A 261 -25.42 -11.82 9.07
N PHE A 262 -24.15 -12.21 8.92
CA PHE A 262 -23.44 -12.00 7.65
C PHE A 262 -23.98 -12.91 6.56
N TYR A 263 -23.96 -12.45 5.32
CA TYR A 263 -24.33 -13.21 4.13
C TYR A 263 -23.15 -14.05 3.66
N ILE A 264 -23.41 -15.30 3.30
CA ILE A 264 -22.40 -16.15 2.67
C ILE A 264 -22.37 -15.82 1.18
N VAL A 265 -21.18 -15.50 0.65
CA VAL A 265 -20.97 -15.13 -0.75
C VAL A 265 -20.10 -16.13 -1.50
N LYS A 266 -20.24 -16.16 -2.83
CA LYS A 266 -19.36 -16.86 -3.75
C LYS A 266 -18.10 -16.01 -3.98
N ASN A 267 -17.05 -16.30 -3.21
CA ASN A 267 -15.74 -15.67 -3.36
C ASN A 267 -14.97 -16.20 -4.58
N GLY A 268 -13.91 -15.50 -4.97
CA GLY A 268 -13.01 -15.90 -6.05
C GLY A 268 -12.81 -14.81 -7.10
N LEU A 269 -12.38 -15.23 -8.29
CA LEU A 269 -12.00 -14.33 -9.38
C LEU A 269 -13.15 -13.42 -9.82
N GLU A 270 -14.34 -13.96 -10.06
CA GLU A 270 -15.50 -13.18 -10.54
C GLU A 270 -15.91 -12.07 -9.56
N GLN A 271 -15.93 -12.37 -8.26
CA GLN A 271 -16.23 -11.38 -7.23
C GLN A 271 -15.12 -10.33 -7.13
N SER A 272 -13.86 -10.76 -7.25
CA SER A 272 -12.70 -9.86 -7.27
C SER A 272 -12.75 -8.90 -8.45
N ILE A 273 -13.04 -9.40 -9.66
CA ILE A 273 -13.21 -8.58 -10.88
C ILE A 273 -14.33 -7.57 -10.67
N SER A 274 -15.48 -8.00 -10.16
CA SER A 274 -16.61 -7.11 -9.88
C SER A 274 -16.21 -5.96 -8.96
N ARG A 275 -15.53 -6.26 -7.84
CA ARG A 275 -15.01 -5.21 -6.93
C ARG A 275 -13.97 -4.32 -7.61
N GLY A 276 -13.00 -4.89 -8.32
CA GLY A 276 -11.96 -4.16 -9.04
C GLY A 276 -12.51 -3.16 -10.05
N VAL A 277 -13.49 -3.57 -10.87
CA VAL A 277 -14.18 -2.71 -11.85
C VAL A 277 -14.95 -1.59 -11.15
N ALA A 278 -15.63 -1.89 -10.04
CA ALA A 278 -16.37 -0.86 -9.28
C ALA A 278 -15.46 0.19 -8.63
N TYR A 279 -14.24 -0.20 -8.23
CA TYR A 279 -13.32 0.67 -7.52
C TYR A 279 -12.42 1.49 -8.44
N ALA A 280 -12.12 1.00 -9.64
CA ALA A 280 -11.23 1.62 -10.62
C ALA A 280 -11.49 3.13 -10.83
N PRO A 281 -12.74 3.61 -11.02
CA PRO A 281 -12.99 5.05 -11.21
C PRO A 281 -12.61 5.93 -10.01
N TYR A 282 -12.42 5.36 -8.83
CA TYR A 282 -12.17 6.09 -7.58
C TYR A 282 -10.75 5.89 -7.03
N ALA A 283 -9.90 5.12 -7.72
CA ALA A 283 -8.55 4.79 -7.29
C ALA A 283 -7.54 4.93 -8.44
N ASP A 284 -6.30 5.28 -8.10
CA ASP A 284 -5.21 5.36 -9.06
C ASP A 284 -4.66 3.97 -9.41
N LEU A 285 -4.68 3.03 -8.45
CA LEU A 285 -4.38 1.63 -8.70
C LEU A 285 -5.43 0.71 -8.08
N VAL A 286 -5.67 -0.43 -8.72
CA VAL A 286 -6.51 -1.51 -8.20
C VAL A 286 -5.63 -2.71 -7.85
N TRP A 287 -5.92 -3.33 -6.71
CA TRP A 287 -5.20 -4.48 -6.17
C TRP A 287 -6.20 -5.57 -5.76
N CYS A 288 -6.06 -6.76 -6.33
CA CYS A 288 -6.67 -7.97 -5.79
C CYS A 288 -5.69 -8.67 -4.85
N GLU A 289 -6.04 -8.85 -3.59
CA GLU A 289 -5.27 -9.73 -2.70
C GLU A 289 -5.46 -11.18 -3.15
N THR A 290 -4.37 -11.96 -3.15
CA THR A 290 -4.38 -13.34 -3.61
C THR A 290 -3.79 -14.28 -2.56
N GLY A 291 -4.38 -15.46 -2.41
CA GLY A 291 -3.88 -16.52 -1.53
C GLY A 291 -2.79 -17.42 -2.13
N LYS A 292 -2.53 -17.34 -3.45
CA LYS A 292 -1.50 -18.13 -4.15
C LYS A 292 -0.90 -17.34 -5.33
N PRO A 293 0.37 -17.57 -5.71
CA PRO A 293 0.95 -16.95 -6.89
C PRO A 293 0.46 -17.68 -8.13
N ASP A 294 -0.45 -17.06 -8.88
CA ASP A 294 -1.07 -17.63 -10.08
C ASP A 294 -1.10 -16.57 -11.21
N LEU A 295 -0.32 -16.82 -12.26
CA LEU A 295 -0.24 -15.93 -13.43
C LEU A 295 -1.51 -15.97 -14.30
N GLY A 296 -2.26 -17.07 -14.28
CA GLY A 296 -3.54 -17.18 -14.98
C GLY A 296 -4.59 -16.30 -14.31
N PHE A 297 -4.72 -16.43 -12.99
CA PHE A 297 -5.60 -15.56 -12.19
C PHE A 297 -5.24 -14.08 -12.38
N ALA A 298 -3.96 -13.73 -12.26
CA ALA A 298 -3.50 -12.35 -12.43
C ALA A 298 -3.84 -11.80 -13.82
N ARG A 299 -3.65 -12.60 -14.87
CA ARG A 299 -4.00 -12.21 -16.24
C ARG A 299 -5.49 -11.98 -16.41
N GLU A 300 -6.34 -12.92 -15.98
CA GLU A 300 -7.80 -12.80 -16.14
C GLU A 300 -8.37 -11.62 -15.36
N PHE A 301 -7.86 -11.36 -14.14
CA PHE A 301 -8.24 -10.18 -13.37
C PHE A 301 -7.84 -8.89 -14.10
N ALA A 302 -6.60 -8.80 -14.57
CA ALA A 302 -6.09 -7.63 -15.27
C ALA A 302 -6.87 -7.36 -16.56
N GLU A 303 -7.07 -8.37 -17.41
CA GLU A 303 -7.81 -8.27 -18.66
C GLU A 303 -9.25 -7.77 -18.43
N ALA A 304 -9.94 -8.28 -17.40
CA ALA A 304 -11.30 -7.87 -17.10
C ALA A 304 -11.40 -6.43 -16.55
N VAL A 305 -10.49 -6.02 -15.67
CA VAL A 305 -10.47 -4.64 -15.15
C VAL A 305 -10.12 -3.65 -16.26
N LEU A 306 -9.13 -3.98 -17.10
CA LEU A 306 -8.68 -3.13 -18.20
C LEU A 306 -9.68 -3.07 -19.36
N ALA A 307 -10.51 -4.09 -19.56
CA ALA A 307 -11.58 -4.04 -20.56
C ALA A 307 -12.58 -2.90 -20.28
N GLU A 308 -12.90 -2.67 -19.01
CA GLU A 308 -13.81 -1.58 -18.58
C GLU A 308 -13.07 -0.27 -18.27
N ASN A 309 -11.78 -0.35 -17.87
CA ASN A 309 -10.96 0.79 -17.48
C ASN A 309 -9.55 0.69 -18.14
N PRO A 310 -9.40 1.04 -19.43
CA PRO A 310 -8.19 0.72 -20.21
C PRO A 310 -6.87 1.32 -19.71
N ASN A 311 -6.93 2.42 -18.97
CA ASN A 311 -5.75 3.11 -18.42
C ASN A 311 -5.47 2.72 -16.95
N GLN A 312 -6.25 1.81 -16.38
CA GLN A 312 -6.14 1.46 -14.96
C GLN A 312 -4.78 0.84 -14.66
N LEU A 313 -4.06 1.43 -13.72
CA LEU A 313 -2.84 0.81 -13.18
C LEU A 313 -3.21 -0.25 -12.15
N LEU A 314 -2.45 -1.34 -12.10
CA LEU A 314 -2.69 -2.44 -11.17
C LEU A 314 -1.55 -2.58 -10.17
N ALA A 315 -1.88 -3.11 -9.00
CA ALA A 315 -0.90 -3.47 -7.97
C ALA A 315 -1.03 -4.94 -7.55
N TYR A 316 0.10 -5.55 -7.16
CA TYR A 316 0.18 -6.96 -6.82
C TYR A 316 1.04 -7.22 -5.59
N ASN A 317 0.52 -7.97 -4.61
CA ASN A 317 1.31 -8.43 -3.48
C ASN A 317 1.96 -9.79 -3.81
N CYS A 318 3.28 -9.81 -3.93
CA CYS A 318 4.07 -11.03 -3.99
C CYS A 318 4.17 -11.62 -2.57
N SER A 319 3.12 -12.30 -2.11
CA SER A 319 3.00 -12.67 -0.70
C SER A 319 4.14 -13.58 -0.21
N PRO A 320 4.72 -13.29 0.98
CA PRO A 320 5.70 -14.16 1.61
C PRO A 320 5.07 -15.39 2.29
N SER A 321 3.74 -15.42 2.45
CA SER A 321 3.04 -16.61 2.95
C SER A 321 2.92 -17.71 1.89
N PHE A 322 3.18 -17.39 0.62
CA PHE A 322 3.24 -18.37 -0.44
C PHE A 322 4.47 -19.26 -0.26
N ASN A 323 4.28 -20.57 -0.36
CA ASN A 323 5.41 -21.46 -0.57
C ASN A 323 5.79 -21.42 -2.06
N TRP A 324 6.62 -20.43 -2.45
CA TRP A 324 7.01 -20.18 -3.84
C TRP A 324 7.55 -21.43 -4.53
N LYS A 325 8.56 -22.10 -3.94
CA LYS A 325 9.19 -23.31 -4.51
C LYS A 325 8.30 -24.54 -4.55
N LYS A 326 7.21 -24.57 -3.78
CA LYS A 326 6.21 -25.65 -3.84
C LYS A 326 5.27 -25.48 -5.04
N ASN A 327 5.01 -24.24 -5.47
CA ASN A 327 4.02 -23.94 -6.50
C ASN A 327 4.65 -23.60 -7.86
N LEU A 328 5.86 -23.06 -7.88
CA LEU A 328 6.55 -22.57 -9.07
C LEU A 328 7.98 -23.09 -9.10
N ASN A 329 8.52 -23.30 -10.30
CA ASN A 329 9.94 -23.60 -10.49
C ASN A 329 10.81 -22.33 -10.46
N ASP A 330 12.14 -22.49 -10.37
CA ASP A 330 13.06 -21.35 -10.21
C ASP A 330 13.00 -20.36 -11.40
N THR A 331 12.76 -20.81 -12.63
CA THR A 331 12.60 -19.94 -13.82
C THR A 331 11.30 -19.13 -13.75
N GLU A 332 10.21 -19.75 -13.29
CA GLU A 332 8.93 -19.09 -13.09
C GLU A 332 9.02 -18.04 -11.99
N ILE A 333 9.66 -18.37 -10.86
CA ILE A 333 9.90 -17.44 -9.75
C ILE A 333 10.72 -16.23 -10.22
N ALA A 334 11.83 -16.48 -10.93
CA ALA A 334 12.72 -15.42 -11.40
C ALA A 334 12.03 -14.42 -12.35
N SER A 335 11.13 -14.90 -13.21
CA SER A 335 10.43 -14.08 -14.21
C SER A 335 9.05 -13.58 -13.75
N PHE A 336 8.63 -13.89 -12.52
CA PHE A 336 7.25 -13.64 -12.07
C PHE A 336 6.86 -12.16 -12.11
N GLN A 337 7.71 -11.30 -11.55
CA GLN A 337 7.47 -9.85 -11.47
C GLN A 337 7.43 -9.18 -12.85
N GLU A 338 8.30 -9.62 -13.75
CA GLU A 338 8.35 -9.15 -15.14
C GLU A 338 7.04 -9.52 -15.87
N LYS A 339 6.59 -10.78 -15.75
CA LYS A 339 5.37 -11.26 -16.40
C LYS A 339 4.11 -10.54 -15.94
N ILE A 340 3.97 -10.25 -14.64
CA ILE A 340 2.80 -9.49 -14.17
C ILE A 340 2.93 -7.99 -14.53
N ALA A 341 4.15 -7.44 -14.65
CA ALA A 341 4.33 -6.06 -15.12
C ALA A 341 3.83 -5.85 -16.57
N GLU A 342 3.96 -6.87 -17.42
CA GLU A 342 3.40 -6.91 -18.78
C GLU A 342 1.86 -6.88 -18.80
N MET A 343 1.22 -7.36 -17.74
CA MET A 343 -0.25 -7.37 -17.58
C MET A 343 -0.80 -6.06 -17.00
N GLY A 344 0.05 -5.08 -16.70
CA GLY A 344 -0.36 -3.79 -16.11
C GLY A 344 -0.13 -3.67 -14.59
N TYR A 345 0.46 -4.68 -13.93
CA TYR A 345 0.83 -4.60 -12.51
C TYR A 345 2.11 -3.77 -12.32
N LYS A 346 1.95 -2.43 -12.28
CA LYS A 346 3.05 -1.45 -12.22
C LYS A 346 3.59 -1.20 -10.81
N TYR A 347 2.84 -1.56 -9.77
CA TYR A 347 3.29 -1.49 -8.38
C TYR A 347 3.22 -2.88 -7.71
N GLN A 348 4.36 -3.45 -7.36
CA GLN A 348 4.48 -4.80 -6.84
C GLN A 348 5.22 -4.79 -5.50
N PHE A 349 4.85 -5.64 -4.55
CA PHE A 349 5.49 -5.61 -3.24
C PHE A 349 5.42 -6.93 -2.49
N ILE A 350 6.46 -7.20 -1.69
CA ILE A 350 6.43 -8.27 -0.67
C ILE A 350 6.10 -7.63 0.67
N THR A 351 4.91 -7.91 1.20
CA THR A 351 4.36 -7.23 2.39
C THR A 351 5.22 -7.40 3.64
N LEU A 352 5.68 -8.62 3.93
CA LEU A 352 6.37 -8.97 5.18
C LEU A 352 7.88 -9.20 5.02
N ALA A 353 8.47 -8.71 3.93
CA ALA A 353 9.90 -8.93 3.65
C ALA A 353 10.80 -8.40 4.79
N GLY A 354 10.52 -7.21 5.31
CA GLY A 354 11.32 -6.58 6.36
C GLY A 354 11.27 -7.36 7.68
N ILE A 355 10.09 -7.81 8.11
CA ILE A 355 9.97 -8.56 9.37
C ILE A 355 10.54 -9.97 9.25
N HIS A 356 10.33 -10.66 8.12
CA HIS A 356 10.97 -11.97 7.89
C HIS A 356 12.49 -11.83 7.88
N ASN A 357 13.03 -10.84 7.16
CA ASN A 357 14.47 -10.60 7.13
C ASN A 357 15.01 -10.29 8.54
N MET A 358 14.35 -9.41 9.30
CA MET A 358 14.79 -9.01 10.64
C MET A 358 14.75 -10.16 11.64
N TRP A 359 13.59 -10.82 11.78
CA TRP A 359 13.39 -11.85 12.79
C TRP A 359 14.19 -13.12 12.48
N TYR A 360 14.28 -13.52 11.20
CA TYR A 360 15.09 -14.67 10.80
C TYR A 360 16.58 -14.46 11.09
N ASN A 361 17.17 -13.35 10.61
CA ASN A 361 18.60 -13.12 10.79
C ASN A 361 18.96 -12.91 12.27
N MET A 362 18.04 -12.32 13.06
CA MET A 362 18.26 -12.22 14.49
C MET A 362 18.25 -13.59 15.18
N PHE A 363 17.30 -14.46 14.84
CA PHE A 363 17.26 -15.82 15.36
C PHE A 363 18.50 -16.62 14.96
N ASP A 364 18.89 -16.58 13.69
CA ASP A 364 20.04 -17.34 13.16
C ASP A 364 21.35 -16.98 13.87
N LEU A 365 21.61 -15.69 14.08
CA LEU A 365 22.78 -15.25 14.85
C LEU A 365 22.68 -15.66 16.32
N ALA A 366 21.56 -15.35 16.98
CA ALA A 366 21.40 -15.59 18.41
C ALA A 366 21.47 -17.09 18.76
N TYR A 367 20.92 -17.94 17.90
CA TYR A 367 20.87 -19.39 18.08
C TYR A 367 22.27 -20.01 18.14
N ASP A 368 23.17 -19.61 17.25
CA ASP A 368 24.56 -20.09 17.26
C ASP A 368 25.40 -19.36 18.31
N TYR A 369 25.25 -18.03 18.44
CA TYR A 369 25.98 -17.22 19.41
C TYR A 369 25.78 -17.73 20.85
N ALA A 370 24.56 -18.14 21.22
CA ALA A 370 24.22 -18.64 22.55
C ALA A 370 24.87 -19.99 22.91
N LYS A 371 25.41 -20.74 21.93
CA LYS A 371 26.02 -22.07 22.15
C LYS A 371 27.52 -22.03 22.44
N GLY A 372 28.14 -20.84 22.39
CA GLY A 372 29.60 -20.68 22.52
C GLY A 372 30.23 -20.14 21.23
N GLU A 373 31.54 -19.91 21.24
CA GLU A 373 32.27 -19.32 20.09
C GLU A 373 31.63 -18.01 19.56
N GLY A 374 31.00 -17.21 20.44
CA GLY A 374 30.12 -16.11 20.04
C GLY A 374 30.72 -15.14 19.02
N MET A 375 31.98 -14.71 19.23
CA MET A 375 32.65 -13.81 18.28
C MET A 375 32.88 -14.43 16.91
N LYS A 376 33.13 -15.74 16.81
CA LYS A 376 33.25 -16.43 15.51
C LYS A 376 31.93 -16.35 14.75
N HIS A 377 30.80 -16.58 15.41
CA HIS A 377 29.49 -16.51 14.77
C HIS A 377 29.13 -15.09 14.35
N TYR A 378 29.44 -14.09 15.18
CA TYR A 378 29.27 -12.68 14.80
C TYR A 378 30.12 -12.29 13.58
N VAL A 379 31.42 -12.65 13.59
CA VAL A 379 32.33 -12.37 12.47
C VAL A 379 31.82 -13.00 11.17
N ASN A 380 31.45 -14.28 11.22
CA ASN A 380 31.06 -15.03 10.02
C ASN A 380 29.69 -14.65 9.47
N LYS A 381 28.72 -14.30 10.34
CA LYS A 381 27.34 -14.02 9.92
C LYS A 381 27.04 -12.54 9.71
N VAL A 382 27.84 -11.63 10.28
CA VAL A 382 27.60 -10.18 10.22
C VAL A 382 28.80 -9.43 9.65
N GLN A 383 29.94 -9.42 10.37
CA GLN A 383 31.04 -8.50 10.05
C GLN A 383 31.70 -8.77 8.70
N GLU A 384 32.07 -10.01 8.40
CA GLU A 384 32.67 -10.35 7.11
C GLU A 384 31.68 -10.16 5.94
N PRO A 385 30.40 -10.59 6.05
CA PRO A 385 29.39 -10.23 5.05
C PRO A 385 29.23 -8.72 4.83
N GLU A 386 29.26 -7.90 5.88
CA GLU A 386 29.19 -6.43 5.76
C GLU A 386 30.39 -5.86 4.99
N PHE A 387 31.61 -6.30 5.29
CA PHE A 387 32.80 -5.84 4.57
C PHE A 387 32.82 -6.26 3.10
N ASN A 388 32.28 -7.43 2.78
CA ASN A 388 32.20 -7.92 1.40
C ASN A 388 31.10 -7.22 0.58
N ALA A 389 30.13 -6.56 1.23
CA ALA A 389 29.05 -5.85 0.58
C ALA A 389 29.29 -4.34 0.44
N ALA A 390 30.34 -3.79 1.08
CA ALA A 390 30.64 -2.37 1.18
C ALA A 390 31.35 -1.77 -0.03
#